data_AF-A0A7C4GKI4-F1
#
_entry.id   AF-A0A7C4GKI4-F1
#
_cell.length_a   1.000
_cell.length_b   1.000
_cell.length_c   1.000
_cell.angle_alpha   90.00
_cell.angle_beta   90.00
_cell.angle_gamma   90.00
#
_symmetry.space_group_name_H-M   'P 1'
#
loop_
_entity.id
_entity.type
_entity.pdbx_description
1 polymer ?
#
loop_
_entity_poly.entity_id
_entity_poly.type
_entity_poly.pdbx_seq_one_letter_code
_entity_poly.pdbx_strand_id
1 'polypeptide(L)'
;MSVRFREAFQEFWRLKVSKVGVVFLMILVFLSVYVVTSYPLDFGVRYWNNPAYWADYPKSAPPSWVNYFSDQKLPEHHVFVYDKPSDIISTESGRTLLYVFRLDFQADKPPTFISFTLENLTYYSDPLAARLNVTRPDGKNIELYRYIAPAPYAGESPPYKRFYDSPK
;
A
#
# COMPACT_ATOMS: atom_id res chain seq x y z
N MET A 1 19.94 -51.43 16.99
CA MET A 1 19.36 -50.09 16.78
C MET A 1 18.54 -49.96 15.47
N SER A 2 18.43 -51.00 14.63
CA SER A 2 17.91 -50.89 13.26
C SER A 2 16.42 -51.24 13.06
N VAL A 3 15.87 -52.20 13.81
CA VAL A 3 14.49 -52.70 13.57
C VAL A 3 13.44 -51.70 14.06
N ARG A 4 13.58 -51.24 15.31
CA ARG A 4 12.68 -50.23 15.91
C ARG A 4 12.61 -48.92 15.13
N PHE A 5 13.72 -48.49 14.55
CA PHE A 5 13.76 -47.26 13.74
C PHE A 5 13.04 -47.44 12.41
N ARG A 6 13.21 -48.61 11.77
CA ARG A 6 12.51 -48.95 10.52
C ARG A 6 11.00 -49.07 10.72
N GLU A 7 10.58 -49.67 11.83
CA GLU A 7 9.15 -49.76 12.21
C GLU A 7 8.55 -48.37 12.47
N ALA A 8 9.25 -47.52 13.23
CA ALA A 8 8.81 -46.15 13.49
C ALA A 8 8.70 -45.32 12.19
N PHE A 9 9.65 -45.47 11.26
CA PHE A 9 9.63 -44.77 9.98
C PHE A 9 8.50 -45.26 9.07
N GLN A 10 8.23 -46.57 9.03
CA GLN A 10 7.09 -47.12 8.31
C GLN A 10 5.76 -46.64 8.91
N GLU A 11 5.65 -46.62 10.23
CA GLU A 11 4.46 -46.12 10.92
C GLU A 11 4.22 -44.64 10.62
N PHE A 12 5.28 -43.83 10.68
CA PHE A 12 5.23 -42.42 10.33
C PHE A 12 4.67 -42.20 8.91
N TRP A 13 5.18 -42.93 7.92
CA TRP A 13 4.69 -42.83 6.54
C TRP A 13 3.34 -43.52 6.30
N ARG A 14 2.83 -44.30 7.24
CA ARG A 14 1.48 -44.86 7.18
C ARG A 14 0.42 -43.82 7.57
N LEU A 15 0.74 -42.95 8.51
CA LEU A 15 -0.17 -41.93 9.03
C LEU A 15 -0.44 -40.82 7.99
N LYS A 16 -1.72 -40.53 7.73
CA LYS A 16 -2.15 -39.47 6.79
C LYS A 16 -1.69 -38.08 7.25
N VAL A 17 -1.74 -37.81 8.55
CA VAL A 17 -1.32 -36.53 9.15
C VAL A 17 0.16 -36.27 8.90
N SER A 18 1.01 -37.28 9.07
CA SER A 18 2.46 -37.18 8.79
C SER A 18 2.73 -36.79 7.34
N LYS A 19 2.02 -37.40 6.37
CA LYS A 19 2.17 -37.04 4.96
C LYS A 19 1.79 -35.59 4.68
N VAL A 20 0.67 -35.12 5.24
CA VAL A 20 0.26 -33.72 5.11
C VAL A 20 1.32 -32.78 5.70
N GLY A 21 1.87 -33.12 6.87
CA GLY A 21 2.96 -32.37 7.49
C GLY A 21 4.20 -32.30 6.60
N VAL A 22 4.60 -33.41 5.97
CA VAL A 22 5.74 -33.42 5.04
C VAL A 22 5.45 -32.58 3.79
N VAL A 23 4.25 -32.64 3.22
CA VAL A 23 3.86 -31.79 2.09
C VAL A 23 3.92 -30.31 2.47
N PHE A 24 3.38 -29.94 3.63
CA PHE A 24 3.45 -28.58 4.13
C PHE A 24 4.89 -28.11 4.34
N LEU A 25 5.74 -28.96 4.94
CA LEU A 25 7.16 -28.67 5.08
C LEU A 25 7.85 -28.46 3.73
N MET A 26 7.56 -29.30 2.73
CA MET A 26 8.12 -29.15 1.39
C MET A 26 7.72 -27.81 0.76
N ILE A 27 6.46 -27.38 0.94
CA ILE A 27 6.00 -26.06 0.47
C ILE A 27 6.78 -24.93 1.15
N LEU A 28 6.98 -25.00 2.47
CA LEU A 28 7.74 -24.00 3.21
C LEU A 28 9.21 -23.94 2.79
N VAL A 29 9.84 -25.10 2.57
CA VAL A 29 11.23 -25.20 2.08
C VAL A 29 11.33 -24.61 0.67
N PHE A 30 10.39 -24.96 -0.22
CA PHE A 30 10.35 -24.40 -1.56
C PHE A 30 10.19 -22.88 -1.54
N LEU A 31 9.28 -22.36 -0.71
CA LEU A 31 9.08 -20.92 -0.55
C LEU A 31 10.35 -20.24 -0.01
N SER A 32 11.02 -20.85 0.97
CA SER A 32 12.29 -20.35 1.52
C SER A 32 13.39 -20.26 0.45
N VAL A 33 13.56 -21.32 -0.34
CA VAL A 33 14.52 -21.32 -1.46
C VAL A 33 14.15 -20.24 -2.48
N TYR A 34 12.87 -20.15 -2.86
CA TYR A 34 12.39 -19.14 -3.81
C TYR A 34 12.69 -17.71 -3.36
N VAL A 35 12.46 -17.40 -2.08
CA VAL A 35 12.77 -16.07 -1.52
C VAL A 35 14.27 -15.79 -1.62
N VAL A 36 15.12 -16.72 -1.18
CA VAL A 36 16.58 -16.54 -1.20
C VAL A 36 17.13 -16.39 -2.62
N THR A 37 16.55 -17.07 -3.62
CA THR A 37 17.03 -17.01 -5.00
C THR A 37 16.47 -15.83 -5.80
N SER A 38 15.29 -15.32 -5.44
CA SER A 38 14.58 -14.31 -6.26
C SER A 38 14.66 -12.90 -5.69
N TYR A 39 14.83 -12.75 -4.37
CA TYR A 39 14.86 -11.46 -3.69
C TYR A 39 16.30 -11.03 -3.38
N PRO A 40 16.57 -9.72 -3.25
CA PRO A 40 17.89 -9.25 -2.86
C PRO A 40 18.21 -9.62 -1.40
N LEU A 41 19.48 -9.84 -1.10
CA LEU A 41 19.93 -10.27 0.24
C LEU A 41 19.60 -9.25 1.35
N ASP A 42 19.46 -7.98 1.00
CA ASP A 42 19.10 -6.88 1.91
C ASP A 42 17.58 -6.64 1.98
N PHE A 43 16.74 -7.48 1.36
CA PHE A 43 15.29 -7.27 1.29
C PHE A 43 14.64 -7.07 2.66
N GLY A 44 15.08 -7.84 3.65
CA GLY A 44 14.59 -7.78 5.02
C GLY A 44 14.74 -6.38 5.65
N VAL A 45 15.89 -5.74 5.47
CA VAL A 45 16.16 -4.43 6.04
C VAL A 45 15.57 -3.32 5.17
N ARG A 46 15.69 -3.45 3.85
CA ARG A 46 15.34 -2.39 2.90
C ARG A 46 13.83 -2.23 2.70
N TYR A 47 13.09 -3.33 2.72
CA TYR A 47 11.65 -3.35 2.41
C TYR A 47 10.84 -3.88 3.58
N TRP A 48 11.13 -5.10 4.06
CA TRP A 48 10.29 -5.75 5.07
C TRP A 48 10.24 -4.99 6.40
N ASN A 49 11.40 -4.57 6.92
CA ASN A 49 11.49 -3.82 8.17
C ASN A 49 11.34 -2.30 8.00
N ASN A 50 11.15 -1.80 6.78
CA ASN A 50 11.11 -0.37 6.50
C ASN A 50 9.67 0.17 6.65
N PRO A 51 9.34 0.91 7.72
CA PRO A 51 7.98 1.38 7.95
C PRO A 51 7.49 2.35 6.87
N ALA A 52 8.39 3.14 6.27
CA ALA A 52 8.04 4.07 5.20
C ALA A 52 7.53 3.32 3.95
N TYR A 53 8.09 2.14 3.65
CA TYR A 53 7.63 1.33 2.53
C TYR A 53 6.20 0.79 2.73
N TRP A 54 5.77 0.62 3.98
CA TRP A 54 4.46 0.08 4.33
C TRP A 54 3.47 1.16 4.80
N ALA A 55 3.85 2.43 4.83
CA ALA A 55 3.07 3.49 5.47
C ALA A 55 1.68 3.66 4.84
N ASP A 56 1.58 3.50 3.52
CA ASP A 56 0.32 3.62 2.78
C ASP A 56 -0.50 2.31 2.74
N TYR A 57 0.04 1.20 3.25
CA TYR A 57 -0.61 -0.10 3.26
C TYR A 57 -1.34 -0.35 4.59
N PRO A 58 -2.69 -0.49 4.59
CA PRO A 58 -3.45 -0.70 5.82
C PRO A 58 -3.13 -2.06 6.44
N LYS A 59 -2.61 -2.06 7.68
CA LYS A 59 -2.22 -3.27 8.43
C LYS A 59 -3.36 -4.27 8.66
N SER A 60 -4.59 -3.78 8.70
CA SER A 60 -5.78 -4.58 9.02
C SER A 60 -6.62 -4.94 7.79
N ALA A 61 -6.16 -4.68 6.57
CA ALA A 61 -6.90 -5.06 5.38
C ALA A 61 -6.82 -6.59 5.18
N PRO A 62 -7.97 -7.28 5.04
CA PRO A 62 -7.96 -8.69 4.73
C PRO A 62 -7.38 -8.90 3.31
N PRO A 63 -6.75 -10.06 3.05
CA PRO A 63 -6.33 -10.41 1.70
C PRO A 63 -7.52 -10.45 0.72
N SER A 64 -7.29 -10.11 -0.55
CA SER A 64 -8.34 -10.09 -1.58
C SER A 64 -9.02 -11.44 -1.76
N TRP A 65 -8.31 -12.56 -1.54
CA TRP A 65 -8.89 -13.91 -1.66
C TRP A 65 -10.02 -14.19 -0.66
N VAL A 66 -10.17 -13.38 0.40
CA VAL A 66 -11.32 -13.47 1.32
C VAL A 66 -12.64 -13.25 0.58
N ASN A 67 -12.65 -12.46 -0.50
CA ASN A 67 -13.83 -12.27 -1.35
C ASN A 67 -14.31 -13.57 -2.00
N TYR A 68 -13.46 -14.59 -2.18
CA TYR A 68 -13.88 -15.89 -2.73
C TYR A 68 -14.76 -16.71 -1.78
N PHE A 69 -14.75 -16.37 -0.49
CA PHE A 69 -15.46 -17.09 0.56
C PHE A 69 -16.51 -16.21 1.26
N SER A 70 -16.74 -15.00 0.75
CA SER A 70 -17.66 -14.03 1.33
C SER A 70 -18.92 -13.92 0.46
N ASP A 71 -20.09 -13.93 1.09
CA ASP A 71 -21.38 -13.70 0.41
C ASP A 71 -21.53 -12.26 -0.08
N GLN A 72 -20.74 -11.33 0.47
CA GLN A 72 -20.70 -9.93 0.09
C GLN A 72 -19.32 -9.56 -0.43
N LYS A 73 -19.26 -8.80 -1.52
CA LYS A 73 -18.01 -8.32 -2.09
C LYS A 73 -17.46 -7.16 -1.27
N LEU A 74 -16.37 -7.44 -0.56
CA LEU A 74 -15.63 -6.46 0.24
C LEU A 74 -14.78 -5.57 -0.68
N PRO A 75 -14.57 -4.29 -0.31
CA PRO A 75 -13.72 -3.39 -1.07
C PRO A 75 -12.27 -3.89 -1.06
N GLU A 76 -11.70 -4.02 -2.26
CA GLU A 76 -10.28 -4.32 -2.43
C GLU A 76 -9.44 -3.07 -2.24
N HIS A 77 -8.21 -3.26 -1.76
CA HIS A 77 -7.28 -2.15 -1.60
C HIS A 77 -6.71 -1.75 -2.97
N HIS A 78 -6.82 -0.46 -3.30
CA HIS A 78 -6.26 0.12 -4.51
C HIS A 78 -5.27 1.22 -4.16
N VAL A 79 -4.13 1.23 -4.86
CA VAL A 79 -3.10 2.27 -4.75
C VAL A 79 -3.02 3.00 -6.08
N PHE A 80 -3.04 4.33 -6.03
CA PHE A 80 -2.87 5.18 -7.19
C PHE A 80 -1.68 6.13 -6.96
N VAL A 81 -0.81 6.27 -7.96
CA VAL A 81 0.37 7.14 -7.89
C VAL A 81 0.44 7.96 -9.16
N TYR A 82 0.33 9.28 -9.05
CA TYR A 82 0.43 10.21 -10.18
C TYR A 82 1.59 11.18 -9.93
N ASP A 83 2.54 11.22 -10.84
CA ASP A 83 3.66 12.17 -10.86
C ASP A 83 3.33 13.45 -11.65
N LYS A 84 2.28 13.39 -12.48
CA LYS A 84 1.85 14.47 -13.38
C LYS A 84 0.36 14.77 -13.23
N PRO A 85 -0.04 16.04 -13.39
CA PRO A 85 -1.45 16.41 -13.34
C PRO A 85 -2.22 15.79 -14.49
N SER A 86 -3.46 15.39 -14.23
CA SER A 86 -4.41 14.98 -15.26
C SER A 86 -4.84 16.15 -16.13
N ASP A 87 -4.91 17.35 -15.55
CA ASP A 87 -5.25 18.57 -16.25
C ASP A 87 -4.62 19.80 -15.57
N ILE A 88 -4.43 20.87 -16.34
CA ILE A 88 -3.86 22.13 -15.88
C ILE A 88 -4.82 23.24 -16.24
N ILE A 89 -5.46 23.82 -15.22
CA ILE A 89 -6.37 24.94 -15.39
C ILE A 89 -5.60 26.20 -15.04
N SER A 90 -5.38 27.07 -16.03
CA SER A 90 -4.71 28.36 -15.84
C SER A 90 -5.75 29.48 -15.88
N THR A 91 -5.83 30.27 -14.81
CA THR A 91 -6.71 31.44 -14.69
C THR A 91 -5.86 32.68 -14.39
N GLU A 92 -6.45 33.87 -14.50
CA GLU A 92 -5.76 35.12 -14.11
C GLU A 92 -5.32 35.12 -12.64
N SER A 93 -6.03 34.37 -11.80
CA SER A 93 -5.74 34.20 -10.36
C SER A 93 -4.67 33.14 -10.03
N GLY A 94 -4.13 32.44 -11.03
CA GLY A 94 -3.06 31.45 -10.85
C GLY A 94 -3.28 30.15 -11.61
N ARG A 95 -2.48 29.13 -11.27
CA ARG A 95 -2.51 27.82 -11.93
C ARG A 95 -3.01 26.76 -10.96
N THR A 96 -4.03 26.01 -11.38
CA THR A 96 -4.54 24.83 -10.66
C THR A 96 -4.07 23.57 -11.37
N LEU A 97 -3.38 22.70 -10.62
CA LEU A 97 -3.00 21.36 -11.08
C LEU A 97 -4.07 20.37 -10.61
N LEU A 98 -4.76 19.72 -11.54
CA LEU A 98 -5.81 18.77 -11.23
C LEU A 98 -5.29 17.34 -11.35
N TYR A 99 -5.44 16.56 -10.28
CA TYR A 99 -5.12 15.14 -10.23
C TYR A 99 -6.41 14.35 -10.04
N VAL A 100 -6.78 13.54 -11.03
CA VAL A 100 -8.05 12.80 -11.03
C VAL A 100 -7.77 11.29 -10.96
N PHE A 101 -8.13 10.70 -9.82
CA PHE A 101 -8.11 9.27 -9.60
C PHE A 101 -9.50 8.69 -9.85
N ARG A 102 -9.62 7.78 -10.81
CA ARG A 102 -10.90 7.09 -11.11
C ARG A 102 -10.84 5.68 -10.53
N LEU A 103 -11.80 5.38 -9.67
CA LEU A 103 -12.00 4.06 -9.10
C LEU A 103 -13.36 3.52 -9.55
N ASP A 104 -13.35 2.37 -10.21
CA ASP A 104 -14.57 1.62 -10.50
C ASP A 104 -14.98 0.83 -9.26
N PHE A 105 -15.90 1.39 -8.48
CA PHE A 105 -16.26 0.86 -7.17
C PHE A 105 -17.39 -0.18 -7.28
N GLN A 106 -16.99 -1.45 -7.35
CA GLN A 106 -17.87 -2.61 -7.52
C GLN A 106 -18.08 -3.42 -6.24
N ALA A 107 -17.92 -2.80 -5.06
CA ALA A 107 -18.03 -3.47 -3.77
C ALA A 107 -19.36 -3.13 -3.07
N ASP A 108 -19.85 -4.08 -2.26
CA ASP A 108 -21.15 -3.96 -1.59
C ASP A 108 -21.07 -3.11 -0.31
N LYS A 109 -19.85 -2.93 0.22
CA LYS A 109 -19.58 -2.16 1.44
C LYS A 109 -18.67 -0.98 1.15
N PRO A 110 -18.85 0.17 1.83
CA PRO A 110 -17.94 1.30 1.69
C PRO A 110 -16.53 0.96 2.19
N PRO A 111 -15.50 1.65 1.68
CA PRO A 111 -14.14 1.51 2.22
C PRO A 111 -14.09 1.97 3.67
N THR A 112 -13.28 1.29 4.48
CA THR A 112 -13.08 1.62 5.90
C THR A 112 -11.94 2.61 6.14
N PHE A 113 -11.06 2.79 5.15
CA PHE A 113 -9.88 3.63 5.25
C PHE A 113 -9.56 4.25 3.89
N ILE A 114 -9.16 5.52 3.93
CA ILE A 114 -8.62 6.27 2.79
C ILE A 114 -7.40 7.04 3.32
N SER A 115 -6.26 6.85 2.68
CA SER A 115 -5.06 7.67 2.89
C SER A 115 -4.80 8.53 1.65
N PHE A 116 -4.16 9.67 1.87
CA PHE A 116 -3.65 10.51 0.81
C PHE A 116 -2.28 11.04 1.24
N THR A 117 -1.31 10.86 0.36
CA THR A 117 0.07 11.23 0.60
C THR A 117 0.51 12.21 -0.50
N LEU A 118 1.06 13.34 -0.08
CA LEU A 118 1.61 14.37 -0.95
C LEU A 118 3.10 14.51 -0.66
N GLU A 119 3.94 14.27 -1.67
CA GLU A 119 5.39 14.28 -1.54
C GLU A 119 6.03 15.33 -2.46
N ASN A 120 7.26 15.73 -2.11
CA ASN A 120 8.14 16.57 -2.94
C ASN A 120 7.50 17.91 -3.37
N LEU A 121 6.75 18.53 -2.45
CA LEU A 121 6.02 19.75 -2.71
C LEU A 121 6.98 20.94 -2.87
N THR A 122 6.93 21.59 -4.04
CA THR A 122 7.81 22.70 -4.39
C THR A 122 7.01 23.92 -4.85
N TYR A 123 7.30 25.10 -4.29
CA TYR A 123 6.66 26.36 -4.68
C TYR A 123 7.62 27.56 -4.56
N TYR A 124 7.33 28.67 -5.26
CA TYR A 124 8.28 29.79 -5.40
C TYR A 124 7.89 31.06 -4.64
N SER A 125 6.63 31.49 -4.70
CA SER A 125 6.21 32.78 -4.13
C SER A 125 4.78 32.76 -3.61
N ASP A 126 3.87 32.13 -4.35
CA ASP A 126 2.46 32.11 -3.98
C ASP A 126 2.17 30.98 -2.99
N PRO A 127 1.32 31.22 -1.97
CA PRO A 127 0.87 30.16 -1.07
C PRO A 127 0.19 29.05 -1.87
N LEU A 128 0.78 27.86 -1.87
CA LEU A 128 0.18 26.71 -2.51
C LEU A 128 -0.94 26.15 -1.62
N ALA A 129 -2.14 26.00 -2.17
CA ALA A 129 -3.21 25.27 -1.51
C ALA A 129 -3.45 23.92 -2.20
N ALA A 130 -3.44 22.84 -1.41
CA ALA A 130 -3.84 21.51 -1.86
C ALA A 130 -5.22 21.17 -1.27
N ARG A 131 -6.12 20.65 -2.09
CA ARG A 131 -7.45 20.19 -1.67
C ARG A 131 -7.67 18.76 -2.14
N LEU A 132 -8.17 17.93 -1.23
CA LEU A 132 -8.60 16.57 -1.53
C LEU A 132 -10.12 16.53 -1.52
N ASN A 133 -10.69 16.25 -2.69
CA ASN A 133 -12.12 16.12 -2.89
C ASN A 133 -12.45 14.69 -3.33
N VAL A 134 -13.51 14.12 -2.76
CA VAL A 134 -14.03 12.81 -3.14
C VAL A 134 -15.46 12.96 -3.64
N THR A 135 -15.68 12.51 -4.86
CA THR A 135 -17.03 12.38 -5.44
C THR A 135 -17.53 10.97 -5.17
N ARG A 136 -18.62 10.86 -4.41
CA ARG A 136 -19.27 9.59 -4.10
C ARG A 136 -20.14 9.10 -5.27
N PRO A 137 -20.53 7.82 -5.30
CA PRO A 137 -21.45 7.29 -6.31
C PRO A 137 -22.80 8.00 -6.40
N ASP A 138 -23.26 8.66 -5.32
CA ASP A 138 -24.49 9.47 -5.31
C ASP A 138 -24.30 10.89 -5.90
N GLY A 139 -23.14 11.17 -6.48
CA GLY A 139 -22.81 12.45 -7.11
C GLY A 139 -22.41 13.57 -6.14
N LYS A 140 -22.45 13.33 -4.83
CA LYS A 140 -22.04 14.34 -3.84
C LYS A 140 -20.51 14.45 -3.81
N ASN A 141 -20.04 15.69 -3.87
CA ASN A 141 -18.62 16.03 -3.73
C ASN A 141 -18.34 16.49 -2.30
N ILE A 142 -17.37 15.85 -1.65
CA ILE A 142 -16.98 16.12 -0.28
C ILE A 142 -15.51 16.52 -0.26
N GLU A 143 -15.20 17.69 0.30
CA GLU A 143 -13.83 18.09 0.62
C GLU A 143 -13.39 17.35 1.88
N LEU A 144 -12.46 16.40 1.75
CA LEU A 144 -11.94 15.62 2.87
C LEU A 144 -10.81 16.35 3.60
N TYR A 145 -10.02 17.12 2.85
CA TYR A 145 -8.85 17.78 3.41
C TYR A 145 -8.48 19.03 2.62
N ARG A 146 -7.98 20.03 3.33
CA ARG A 146 -7.40 21.25 2.76
C ARG A 146 -6.09 21.54 3.47
N TYR A 147 -5.03 21.65 2.70
CA TYR A 147 -3.72 22.09 3.16
C TYR A 147 -3.38 23.42 2.50
N ILE A 148 -2.84 24.33 3.30
CA ILE A 148 -2.29 25.60 2.82
C ILE A 148 -0.82 25.58 3.23
N ALA A 149 0.06 25.67 2.24
CA ALA A 149 1.50 25.72 2.48
C ALA A 149 1.81 26.95 3.35
N PRO A 150 2.63 26.80 4.40
CA PRO A 150 2.99 27.91 5.25
C PRO A 150 3.76 28.96 4.45
N ALA A 151 3.69 30.20 4.92
CA ALA A 151 4.58 31.24 4.42
C ALA A 151 6.06 30.80 4.57
N PRO A 152 6.96 31.31 3.72
CA PRO A 152 8.40 31.08 3.85
C PRO A 152 8.91 31.32 5.27
N TYR A 153 9.73 30.41 5.79
CA TYR A 153 10.37 30.61 7.09
C TYR A 153 11.51 31.63 6.96
N ALA A 154 11.87 32.28 8.08
CA ALA A 154 12.96 33.24 8.08
C ALA A 154 14.29 32.59 7.63
N GLY A 155 14.90 33.14 6.58
CA GLY A 155 16.14 32.62 6.00
C GLY A 155 15.96 31.56 4.91
N GLU A 156 14.73 31.12 4.60
CA GLU A 156 14.50 30.29 3.42
C GLU A 156 14.57 31.12 2.14
N SER A 157 15.13 30.54 1.09
CA SER A 157 15.11 31.10 -0.27
C SER A 157 14.35 30.16 -1.20
N PRO A 158 13.63 30.69 -2.20
CA PRO A 158 12.91 29.84 -3.14
C PRO A 158 13.87 29.00 -3.99
N PRO A 159 13.45 27.79 -4.43
CA PRO A 159 12.13 27.22 -4.23
C PRO A 159 11.93 26.64 -2.82
N TYR A 160 10.78 26.92 -2.23
CA TYR A 160 10.37 26.37 -0.93
C TYR A 160 9.96 24.91 -1.10
N LYS A 161 10.51 24.06 -0.23
CA LYS A 161 10.34 22.61 -0.26
C LYS A 161 9.60 22.13 0.98
N ARG A 162 8.57 21.31 0.79
CA ARG A 162 7.81 20.65 1.87
C ARG A 162 7.60 19.18 1.51
N PHE A 163 7.46 18.32 2.53
CA PHE A 163 7.23 16.88 2.36
C PHE A 163 8.31 16.16 1.50
N TYR A 164 9.57 16.55 1.65
CA TYR A 164 10.71 15.89 1.01
C TYR A 164 11.33 14.78 1.87
N ASP A 165 11.17 14.88 3.18
CA ASP A 165 11.70 13.90 4.11
C ASP A 165 10.65 12.83 4.40
N SER A 166 11.00 11.57 4.21
CA SER A 166 10.22 10.46 4.75
C SER A 166 10.28 10.48 6.28
N PRO A 167 9.18 10.19 6.99
CA PRO A 167 9.26 9.93 8.43
C PRO A 167 10.31 8.84 8.69
N LYS A 168 11.25 9.11 9.61
CA LYS A 168 12.26 8.14 10.04
C LYS A 168 11.66 7.06 10.92
#